data_AF-A0A918UHG6-F1
#
_entry.id   AF-A0A918UHG6-F1
#
_cell.length_a   1.000
_cell.length_b   1.000
_cell.length_c   1.000
_cell.angle_alpha   90.00
_cell.angle_beta   90.00
_cell.angle_gamma   90.00
#
_symmetry.space_group_name_H-M   'P 1'
#
loop_
_entity.id
_entity.type
_entity.pdbx_description
1 polymer ?
#
loop_
_entity_poly.entity_id
_entity_poly.type
_entity_poly.pdbx_seq_one_letter_code
_entity_poly.pdbx_strand_id
1 'polypeptide(L)'
;MVGPGTAIDPVREASEALSPVDGVIVSLHPHAFVVVDSDGHGVLTHLGIDTVQLNGEGFELLVNKGDTVARGQAVVRWNPAAVEAAGKSPICPVVALEATADSLTGLREDGDVQVGDELFGWQ
;
A
#
# COMPACT_ATOMS: atom_id res chain seq x y z
N MET A 1 3.01 10.74 -13.80
CA MET A 1 3.50 9.67 -12.89
C MET A 1 2.91 9.92 -11.52
N VAL A 2 2.65 8.87 -10.75
CA VAL A 2 1.98 8.96 -9.44
C VAL A 2 2.94 9.47 -8.34
N GLY A 3 4.23 9.13 -8.47
CA GLY A 3 5.36 9.62 -7.67
C GLY A 3 6.42 8.51 -7.46
N PRO A 4 7.52 8.77 -6.72
CA PRO A 4 8.55 7.78 -6.41
C PRO A 4 8.11 6.79 -5.32
N GLY A 5 8.75 5.64 -5.24
CA GLY A 5 8.45 4.63 -4.23
C GLY A 5 9.10 3.29 -4.56
N THR A 6 8.63 2.24 -3.89
CA THR A 6 9.09 0.86 -4.11
C THR A 6 7.89 -0.07 -4.34
N ALA A 7 8.15 -1.35 -4.58
CA ALA A 7 7.12 -2.36 -4.65
C ALA A 7 7.49 -3.55 -3.78
N ILE A 8 6.48 -4.14 -3.14
CA ILE A 8 6.63 -5.34 -2.33
C ILE A 8 6.12 -6.53 -3.14
N ASP A 9 6.92 -7.61 -3.19
CA ASP A 9 6.42 -8.92 -3.59
C ASP A 9 5.97 -9.71 -2.35
N PRO A 10 4.67 -9.81 -2.06
CA PRO A 10 4.20 -10.41 -0.82
C PRO A 10 4.33 -11.94 -0.84
N VAL A 11 4.32 -12.53 0.36
CA VAL A 11 4.15 -13.98 0.52
C VAL A 11 2.78 -14.38 0.00
N ARG A 12 2.68 -15.53 -0.69
CA ARG A 12 1.46 -16.03 -1.33
C ARG A 12 0.54 -16.70 -0.30
N GLU A 13 0.06 -15.91 0.67
CA GLU A 13 -0.85 -16.33 1.73
C GLU A 13 -1.82 -15.21 2.13
N ALA A 14 -2.97 -15.57 2.72
CA ALA A 14 -3.92 -14.57 3.20
C ALA A 14 -3.26 -13.63 4.22
N SER A 15 -3.41 -12.32 3.99
CA SER A 15 -2.70 -11.29 4.75
C SER A 15 -3.52 -10.01 4.86
N GLU A 16 -3.03 -9.08 5.66
CA GLU A 16 -3.60 -7.74 5.83
C GLU A 16 -2.61 -6.70 5.30
N ALA A 17 -3.10 -5.82 4.43
CA ALA A 17 -2.39 -4.62 4.06
C ALA A 17 -2.55 -3.59 5.18
N LEU A 18 -1.41 -3.13 5.69
CA LEU A 18 -1.36 -2.26 6.86
C LEU A 18 -1.11 -0.81 6.44
N SER A 19 -1.53 0.13 7.28
CA SER A 19 -1.22 1.54 7.09
C SER A 19 0.29 1.77 7.13
N PRO A 20 0.91 2.37 6.10
CA PRO A 20 2.36 2.61 6.09
C PRO A 20 2.78 3.75 7.03
N VAL A 21 1.85 4.65 7.36
CA VAL A 21 2.08 5.84 8.20
C VAL A 21 0.91 6.07 9.16
N ASP A 22 1.13 6.87 10.20
CA ASP A 22 0.02 7.47 10.96
C ASP A 22 -0.68 8.50 10.07
N GLY A 23 -2.02 8.59 10.10
CA GLY A 23 -2.70 9.60 9.31
C GLY A 23 -4.18 9.35 9.08
N VAL A 24 -4.71 9.93 7.99
CA VAL A 24 -6.12 9.84 7.59
C VAL A 24 -6.26 9.11 6.27
N ILE A 25 -7.21 8.18 6.18
CA ILE A 25 -7.57 7.50 4.92
C ILE A 25 -8.31 8.49 4.00
N VAL A 26 -7.63 9.04 3.00
CA VAL A 26 -8.21 10.03 2.07
C VAL A 26 -8.80 9.39 0.80
N SER A 27 -8.38 8.17 0.47
CA SER A 27 -8.90 7.36 -0.62
C SER A 27 -8.91 5.90 -0.19
N LEU A 28 -10.00 5.19 -0.48
CA LEU A 28 -10.16 3.78 -0.14
C LEU A 28 -10.93 3.07 -1.24
N HIS A 29 -10.30 2.09 -1.83
CA HIS A 29 -10.85 1.13 -2.78
C HIS A 29 -10.47 -0.28 -2.32
N PRO A 30 -11.19 -1.33 -2.75
CA PRO A 30 -10.88 -2.70 -2.34
C PRO A 30 -9.40 -3.10 -2.55
N HIS A 31 -8.77 -2.64 -3.63
CA HIS A 31 -7.40 -3.00 -3.98
C HIS A 31 -6.38 -1.88 -3.72
N ALA A 32 -6.78 -0.71 -3.19
CA ALA A 32 -5.86 0.41 -3.02
C ALA A 32 -6.35 1.42 -1.99
N PHE A 33 -5.43 2.00 -1.23
CA PHE A 33 -5.74 3.07 -0.29
C PHE A 33 -4.64 4.12 -0.24
N VAL A 34 -5.02 5.33 0.19
CA VAL A 34 -4.09 6.44 0.41
C VAL A 34 -4.25 6.94 1.83
N VAL A 35 -3.13 7.02 2.55
CA VAL A 35 -3.04 7.63 3.88
C VAL A 35 -2.27 8.93 3.75
N VAL A 36 -2.78 10.01 4.33
CA VAL A 36 -2.07 11.29 4.43
C VAL A 36 -1.70 11.55 5.88
N ASP A 37 -0.41 11.78 6.12
CA ASP A 37 0.11 12.09 7.45
C ASP A 37 -0.22 13.53 7.91
N SER A 38 0.22 13.91 9.11
CA SER A 38 -0.03 15.25 9.67
C SER A 38 0.71 16.38 8.93
N ASP A 39 1.78 16.05 8.20
CA ASP A 39 2.58 17.01 7.44
C ASP A 39 2.07 17.16 5.99
N GLY A 40 1.03 16.40 5.62
CA GLY A 40 0.35 16.47 4.33
C GLY A 40 0.93 15.52 3.28
N HIS A 41 1.82 14.60 3.66
CA HIS A 41 2.38 13.66 2.71
C HIS A 41 1.46 12.47 2.49
N GLY A 42 1.11 12.22 1.22
CA GLY A 42 0.28 11.09 0.81
C GLY A 42 1.11 9.85 0.48
N VAL A 43 0.76 8.70 1.06
CA VAL A 43 1.31 7.40 0.69
C VAL A 43 0.21 6.53 0.09
N LEU A 44 0.40 6.13 -1.16
CA LEU A 44 -0.44 5.14 -1.84
C LEU A 44 0.07 3.73 -1.54
N THR A 45 -0.82 2.84 -1.13
CA THR A 45 -0.60 1.39 -1.13
C THR A 45 -1.56 0.76 -2.14
N HIS A 46 -1.03 0.09 -3.16
CA HIS A 46 -1.82 -0.58 -4.19
C HIS A 46 -1.56 -2.09 -4.14
N LEU A 47 -2.62 -2.89 -4.02
CA LEU A 47 -2.56 -4.33 -3.82
C LEU A 47 -2.65 -5.06 -5.16
N GLY A 48 -1.52 -5.56 -5.65
CA GLY A 48 -1.41 -6.17 -6.97
C GLY A 48 -1.46 -5.15 -8.12
N ILE A 49 -1.33 -5.62 -9.37
CA ILE A 49 -1.46 -4.81 -10.59
C ILE A 49 -2.70 -5.24 -11.37
N ASP A 50 -3.43 -4.28 -11.92
CA ASP A 50 -4.71 -4.47 -12.62
C ASP A 50 -5.81 -5.15 -11.78
N THR A 51 -5.66 -5.16 -10.47
CA THR A 51 -6.58 -5.79 -9.50
C THR A 51 -7.90 -5.04 -9.36
N VAL A 52 -8.00 -3.80 -9.86
CA VAL A 52 -9.29 -3.12 -10.07
C VAL A 52 -10.26 -3.96 -10.90
N GLN A 53 -9.75 -4.77 -11.83
CA GLN A 53 -10.55 -5.62 -12.71
C GLN A 53 -11.20 -6.81 -11.97
N LEU A 54 -10.79 -7.08 -10.73
CA LEU A 54 -11.43 -8.05 -9.85
C LEU A 54 -12.72 -7.51 -9.21
N ASN A 55 -13.07 -6.24 -9.45
CA ASN A 55 -14.30 -5.59 -8.96
C ASN A 55 -14.55 -5.75 -7.45
N GLY A 56 -13.46 -5.84 -6.68
CA GLY A 56 -13.48 -6.01 -5.22
C GLY A 56 -13.58 -7.45 -4.72
N GLU A 57 -13.72 -8.44 -5.60
CA GLU A 57 -13.68 -9.85 -5.19
C GLU A 57 -12.31 -10.21 -4.59
N GLY A 58 -12.32 -10.87 -3.43
CA GLY A 58 -11.11 -11.27 -2.72
C GLY A 58 -10.48 -10.19 -1.82
N PHE A 59 -11.12 -9.03 -1.68
CA PHE A 59 -10.70 -7.95 -0.79
C PHE A 59 -11.79 -7.63 0.23
N GLU A 60 -11.39 -7.41 1.48
CA GLU A 60 -12.26 -6.99 2.58
C GLU A 60 -11.72 -5.69 3.17
N LEU A 61 -12.54 -4.63 3.15
CA LEU A 61 -12.20 -3.35 3.76
C LEU A 61 -12.39 -3.42 5.29
N LEU A 62 -11.36 -3.06 6.05
CA LEU A 62 -11.36 -3.11 7.52
C LEU A 62 -11.55 -1.74 8.18
N VAL A 63 -11.46 -0.67 7.38
CA VAL A 63 -11.63 0.72 7.79
C VAL A 63 -12.51 1.45 6.76
N ASN A 64 -12.84 2.71 7.04
CA ASN A 64 -13.59 3.58 6.14
C ASN A 64 -12.72 4.75 5.67
N LYS A 65 -13.14 5.35 4.55
CA LYS A 65 -12.61 6.65 4.14
C LYS A 65 -12.92 7.70 5.21
N GLY A 66 -11.92 8.49 5.58
CA GLY A 66 -11.98 9.51 6.62
C GLY A 66 -11.54 9.03 8.00
N ASP A 67 -11.32 7.73 8.19
CA ASP A 67 -10.83 7.20 9.46
C ASP A 67 -9.37 7.64 9.70
N THR A 68 -9.06 7.95 10.96
CA THR A 68 -7.68 8.09 11.44
C THR A 68 -7.11 6.70 11.73
N VAL A 69 -5.92 6.42 11.23
CA VAL A 69 -5.23 5.14 11.36
C VAL A 69 -3.83 5.34 11.94
N ALA A 70 -3.37 4.37 12.72
CA ALA A 70 -1.98 4.29 13.15
C ALA A 70 -1.13 3.49 12.14
N ARG A 71 0.17 3.78 12.05
CA ARG A 71 1.13 2.96 11.31
C ARG A 71 1.03 1.50 11.80
N GLY A 72 0.93 0.58 10.86
CA GLY A 72 0.75 -0.85 11.14
C GLY A 72 -0.70 -1.27 11.42
N GLN A 73 -1.67 -0.36 11.45
CA GLN A 73 -3.08 -0.71 11.56
C GLN A 73 -3.57 -1.39 10.27
N ALA A 74 -4.33 -2.47 10.39
CA ALA A 74 -4.91 -3.17 9.25
C ALA A 74 -5.96 -2.33 8.50
N VAL A 75 -5.86 -2.26 7.17
CA VAL A 75 -6.70 -1.44 6.30
C VAL A 75 -7.53 -2.31 5.36
N VAL A 76 -6.91 -3.30 4.73
CA VAL A 76 -7.57 -4.23 3.80
C VAL A 76 -7.06 -5.65 4.06
N ARG A 77 -7.97 -6.62 4.19
CA ARG A 77 -7.63 -8.05 4.16
C ARG A 77 -7.76 -8.58 2.74
N TRP A 78 -6.79 -9.38 2.30
CA TRP A 78 -6.74 -9.91 0.95
C TRP A 78 -5.90 -11.20 0.89
N ASN A 79 -5.85 -11.83 -0.28
CA ASN A 79 -5.02 -13.00 -0.50
C ASN A 79 -4.23 -12.87 -1.83
N PRO A 80 -2.92 -12.55 -1.77
CA PRO A 80 -2.01 -12.52 -2.92
C PRO A 80 -2.06 -13.78 -3.79
N ALA A 81 -2.19 -14.98 -3.18
CA ALA A 81 -2.29 -16.22 -3.95
C ALA A 81 -3.60 -16.30 -4.76
N ALA A 82 -4.69 -15.76 -4.22
CA ALA A 82 -5.96 -15.68 -4.95
C ALA A 82 -5.90 -14.65 -6.08
N VAL A 83 -5.22 -13.52 -5.87
CA VAL A 83 -4.93 -12.52 -6.91
C VAL A 83 -4.14 -13.14 -8.06
N GLU A 84 -3.08 -13.91 -7.75
CA GLU A 84 -2.27 -14.62 -8.73
C GLU A 84 -3.08 -15.71 -9.47
N ALA A 85 -3.89 -16.48 -8.75
CA ALA A 85 -4.77 -17.49 -9.34
C ALA A 85 -5.84 -16.89 -10.28
N ALA A 86 -6.24 -15.63 -10.04
CA ALA A 86 -7.11 -14.87 -10.92
C ALA A 86 -6.39 -14.26 -12.14
N GLY A 87 -5.10 -14.57 -12.34
CA GLY A 87 -4.30 -14.11 -13.46
C GLY A 87 -3.83 -12.66 -13.33
N LYS A 88 -3.74 -12.13 -12.10
CA LYS A 88 -3.26 -10.78 -11.80
C LYS A 88 -1.92 -10.84 -11.09
N SER A 89 -1.10 -9.80 -11.24
CA SER A 89 0.16 -9.72 -10.49
C SER A 89 -0.14 -9.37 -9.03
N PRO A 90 0.43 -10.08 -8.03
CA PRO A 90 0.28 -9.73 -6.63
C PRO A 90 1.25 -8.63 -6.17
N ILE A 91 2.16 -8.17 -7.03
CA ILE A 91 3.15 -7.13 -6.68
C ILE A 91 2.44 -5.84 -6.22
N CYS A 92 2.86 -5.30 -5.07
CA CYS A 92 2.22 -4.18 -4.41
C CYS A 92 3.08 -2.90 -4.48
N PRO A 93 2.76 -1.92 -5.33
CA PRO A 93 3.36 -0.60 -5.26
C PRO A 93 3.04 0.13 -3.94
N VAL A 94 4.08 0.70 -3.31
CA VAL A 94 3.98 1.63 -2.18
C VAL A 94 4.68 2.93 -2.58
N VAL A 95 3.92 4.02 -2.72
CA VAL A 95 4.34 5.21 -3.48
C VAL A 95 4.09 6.50 -2.71
N ALA A 96 5.08 7.38 -2.72
CA ALA A 96 5.00 8.79 -2.38
C ALA A 96 4.13 9.53 -3.39
N LEU A 97 2.92 9.96 -3.04
CA LEU A 97 2.09 10.70 -3.98
C LEU A 97 2.61 12.11 -4.17
N GLU A 98 2.65 12.55 -5.43
CA GLU A 98 3.00 13.93 -5.83
C GLU A 98 4.41 14.41 -5.39
N ALA A 99 5.25 13.50 -4.87
CA ALA A 99 6.63 13.78 -4.53
C ALA A 99 7.58 13.65 -5.74
N THR A 100 8.79 14.19 -5.59
CA THR A 100 9.92 13.96 -6.52
C THR A 100 10.90 12.97 -5.91
N ALA A 101 11.71 12.30 -6.75
CA ALA A 101 12.70 11.34 -6.26
C ALA A 101 13.66 11.94 -5.21
N ASP A 102 14.06 13.20 -5.41
CA ASP A 102 14.94 13.93 -4.50
C ASP A 102 14.29 14.30 -3.15
N SER A 103 12.97 14.08 -3.01
CA SER A 103 12.23 14.26 -1.75
C SER A 103 12.30 13.00 -0.87
N LEU A 104 12.79 11.87 -1.39
CA LEU A 104 12.86 10.61 -0.66
C LEU A 104 14.28 10.33 -0.19
N THR A 105 14.40 9.73 0.99
CA THR A 105 15.64 9.14 1.51
C THR A 105 15.41 7.68 1.85
N GLY A 106 16.49 6.91 1.92
CA GLY A 106 16.43 5.51 2.37
C GLY A 106 15.57 4.59 1.49
N LEU A 107 15.35 4.94 0.21
CA LEU A 107 14.54 4.13 -0.70
C LEU A 107 15.12 2.72 -0.81
N ARG A 108 14.33 1.73 -0.41
CA ARG A 108 14.69 0.32 -0.60
C ARG A 108 14.45 -0.12 -2.03
N GLU A 109 15.53 -0.42 -2.72
CA GLU A 109 15.53 -0.89 -4.11
C GLU A 109 15.36 -2.41 -4.21
N ASP A 110 15.86 -3.16 -3.22
CA ASP A 110 15.80 -4.63 -3.18
C ASP A 110 15.86 -5.20 -1.74
N GLY A 111 15.78 -6.52 -1.67
CA GLY A 111 15.91 -7.30 -0.44
C GLY A 111 14.59 -7.71 0.21
N ASP A 112 14.69 -8.65 1.15
CA ASP A 112 13.55 -9.08 1.96
C ASP A 112 13.19 -8.00 2.98
N VAL A 113 11.89 -7.80 3.20
CA VAL A 113 11.36 -6.86 4.20
C VAL A 113 10.38 -7.57 5.13
N GLN A 114 10.35 -7.12 6.39
CA GLN A 114 9.37 -7.54 7.37
C GLN A 114 8.38 -6.41 7.66
N VAL A 115 7.23 -6.79 8.24
CA VAL A 115 6.25 -5.79 8.72
C VAL A 115 6.92 -4.85 9.70
N GLY A 116 6.85 -3.55 9.41
CA GLY A 116 7.45 -2.50 10.23
C GLY A 116 8.79 -1.99 9.71
N ASP A 117 9.41 -2.66 8.74
CA ASP A 117 10.61 -2.12 8.09
C ASP A 117 10.30 -0.83 7.33
N GLU A 118 11.28 0.06 7.29
CA GLU A 118 11.21 1.30 6.52
C GLU A 118 11.48 1.01 5.03
N LEU A 119 10.58 1.48 4.16
CA LEU A 119 10.70 1.38 2.71
C LEU A 119 11.34 2.63 2.08
N PHE A 120 11.07 3.79 2.67
CA PHE A 120 11.62 5.11 2.36
C PHE A 120 11.17 6.10 3.46
N GLY A 121 11.84 7.24 3.55
CA GLY A 121 11.46 8.39 4.38
C GLY A 121 11.45 9.70 3.58
N TRP A 122 10.82 10.74 4.11
CA TRP A 122 10.84 12.09 3.53
C TRP A 122 12.04 12.90 4.03
N GLN A 123 12.54 13.78 3.17
CA GLN A 123 13.64 14.71 3.48
C GLN A 123 13.14 16.12 3.79
#